data_AF-A0AAQ0A626-F1
#
_entry.id   AF-A0AAQ0A626-F1
#
_cell.length_a   1.000
_cell.length_b   1.000
_cell.length_c   1.000
_cell.angle_alpha   90.00
_cell.angle_beta   90.00
_cell.angle_gamma   90.00
#
_symmetry.space_group_name_H-M   'P 1'
#
loop_
_entity.id
_entity.type
_entity.pdbx_description
1 polymer ?
#
loop_
_entity_poly.entity_id
_entity_poly.type
_entity_poly.pdbx_seq_one_letter_code
_entity_poly.pdbx_strand_id
1 'polypeptide(L)' 'MTGKDLYRQIYDITFVDKSGATFQGITSSEASSSECSMSGVDVYVVTQKIDGGQ' A
#
# COMPACT_ATOMS: atom_id res chain seq x y z
N MET A 1 4.36 -3.48 -24.27
CA MET A 1 4.08 -4.38 -23.12
C MET A 1 3.65 -3.43 -22.00
N THR A 2 2.53 -3.52 -21.30
CA THR A 2 1.50 -4.56 -21.11
C THR A 2 0.33 -3.83 -20.44
N GLY A 3 -0.90 -3.91 -20.98
CA GLY A 3 -2.06 -3.16 -20.45
C GLY A 3 -3.30 -4.03 -20.21
N LYS A 4 -3.16 -5.35 -20.24
CA LYS A 4 -4.30 -6.27 -20.18
C LYS A 4 -4.77 -6.61 -18.77
N ASP A 5 -4.01 -6.24 -17.75
CA ASP A 5 -4.31 -6.57 -16.35
C ASP A 5 -3.57 -5.61 -15.40
N LEU A 6 -3.77 -4.30 -15.61
CA LEU A 6 -3.27 -3.28 -14.70
C LEU A 6 -4.30 -3.11 -13.58
N TYR A 7 -3.86 -3.33 -12.35
CA TYR A 7 -4.65 -3.06 -11.17
C TYR A 7 -3.86 -2.17 -10.21
N ARG A 8 -4.60 -1.47 -9.35
CA ARG A 8 -3.99 -0.72 -8.25
C ARG A 8 -3.77 -1.68 -7.09
N GLN A 9 -2.52 -1.85 -6.68
CA GLN A 9 -2.16 -2.62 -5.51
C GLN A 9 -2.02 -1.68 -4.32
N ILE A 10 -2.77 -1.99 -3.25
CA ILE A 10 -2.75 -1.24 -1.99
C ILE A 10 -2.33 -2.19 -0.87
N TYR A 11 -1.30 -1.82 -0.12
CA TYR A 11 -0.93 -2.51 1.12
C TYR A 11 -1.18 -1.61 2.32
N ASP A 12 -1.74 -2.18 3.38
CA ASP A 12 -1.91 -1.58 4.70
C ASP A 12 -0.95 -2.29 5.67
N ILE A 13 0.14 -1.62 6.01
CA ILE A 13 1.28 -2.19 6.73
C ILE A 13 1.37 -1.57 8.12
N THR A 14 1.50 -2.41 9.14
CA THR A 14 1.84 -1.97 10.49
C THR A 14 3.33 -2.17 10.73
N PHE A 15 4.03 -1.09 11.05
CA PHE A 15 5.42 -1.10 11.46
C PHE A 15 5.52 -0.98 12.98
N VAL A 16 6.56 -1.60 13.53
CA VAL A 16 6.91 -1.51 14.94
C VAL A 16 8.35 -1.04 15.02
N ASP A 17 8.60 0.09 15.67
CA ASP A 17 9.97 0.56 15.87
C ASP A 17 10.66 -0.17 17.03
N LYS A 18 11.95 0.11 17.23
CA LYS A 18 12.75 -0.52 18.30
C LYS A 18 12.29 -0.12 19.71
N SER A 19 11.53 0.96 19.86
CA SER A 19 10.93 1.38 21.13
C SER A 19 9.61 0.66 21.42
N GLY A 20 9.06 -0.06 20.43
CA GLY A 20 7.75 -0.70 20.50
C GLY A 20 6.60 0.20 20.03
N ALA A 21 6.90 1.41 19.53
CA ALA A 21 5.88 2.28 18.96
C ALA A 21 5.41 1.74 17.61
N THR A 22 4.10 1.80 17.38
CA THR A 22 3.47 1.32 16.14
C THR A 22 3.12 2.50 15.23
N PHE A 23 3.34 2.33 13.93
CA PHE A 23 2.88 3.27 12.92
C PHE A 23 2.36 2.52 11.70
N GLN A 24 1.36 3.08 11.03
CA GLN A 24 0.74 2.46 9.86
C GLN A 24 1.15 3.19 8.60
N GLY A 25 1.50 2.42 7.58
CA GLY A 25 1.80 2.93 6.25
C GLY A 25 0.87 2.31 5.21
N ILE A 26 0.47 3.12 4.23
CA ILE A 26 -0.22 2.64 3.04
C ILE A 26 0.72 2.81 1.85
N THR A 27 0.89 1.76 1.05
CA THR A 27 1.57 1.86 -0.25
C THR A 27 0.56 1.77 -1.38
N SER A 28 0.80 2.51 -2.47
CA SER A 28 -0.05 2.51 -3.66
C SER A 28 0.81 2.44 -4.91
N SER A 29 0.61 1.41 -5.72
CA SER A 29 1.33 1.23 -6.99
C SER A 29 0.46 0.54 -8.03
N GLU A 30 0.78 0.76 -9.30
CA GLU A 30 0.24 -0.06 -10.38
C GLU A 30 0.99 -1.37 -10.44
N ALA A 31 0.26 -2.47 -10.52
CA ALA A 31 0.80 -3.82 -10.66
C ALA A 31 0.06 -4.55 -11.77
N SER A 32 0.65 -5.67 -12.20
CA SER A 32 0.00 -6.62 -13.10
C SER A 32 0.21 -8.04 -12.60
N SER A 33 -0.49 -9.00 -13.20
CA SER A 33 -0.28 -10.42 -12.90
C SER A 33 1.14 -10.92 -13.22
N SER A 34 1.87 -10.22 -14.09
CA SER A 34 3.23 -10.58 -14.50
C SER A 34 4.34 -9.79 -13.79
N GLU A 35 4.04 -8.58 -13.29
CA GLU A 35 5.04 -7.66 -12.74
C GLU A 35 4.48 -7.00 -11.47
N CYS A 36 5.23 -7.09 -10.38
CA CYS A 36 4.81 -6.57 -9.07
C CYS A 36 4.85 -5.03 -8.98
N SER A 37 5.55 -4.35 -9.90
CA SER A 37 5.57 -2.88 -9.95
C SER A 37 5.64 -2.40 -11.40
N MET A 38 4.52 -1.95 -11.92
CA MET A 38 4.40 -1.34 -13.25
C MET A 38 4.58 0.20 -13.19
N SER A 39 4.61 0.77 -11.97
CA SER A 39 4.86 2.18 -11.68
C SER A 39 5.84 2.34 -10.50
N GLY A 40 6.17 3.59 -10.17
CA GLY A 40 6.72 3.92 -8.85
C GLY A 40 5.70 3.65 -7.72
N VAL A 41 6.18 3.54 -6.49
CA VAL A 41 5.36 3.26 -5.30
C VAL A 41 5.17 4.54 -4.49
N ASP A 42 3.92 4.97 -4.32
CA ASP A 42 3.58 6.04 -3.38
C ASP A 42 3.45 5.48 -1.97
N VAL A 43 3.97 6.19 -0.96
CA VAL A 43 3.93 5.77 0.45
C VAL A 43 3.31 6.87 1.30
N TYR A 44 2.32 6.49 2.09
CA TYR A 44 1.56 7.38 2.97
C TYR A 44 1.66 6.91 4.42
N VAL A 45 1.77 7.85 5.36
CA VAL A 45 1.65 7.57 6.80
C VAL A 45 0.20 7.78 7.21
N VAL A 46 -0.39 6.80 7.88
CA VAL A 46 -1.78 6.86 8.33
C VAL A 46 -1.84 7.53 9.70
N THR A 47 -2.48 8.70 9.76
CA THR A 47 -2.73 9.44 11.01
C THR A 47 -4.09 9.11 11.63
N GLN A 48 -5.05 8.70 10.80
CA GLN A 48 -6.39 8.31 11.23
C GLN A 48 -6.97 7.28 10.25
N LYS A 49 -7.55 6.20 10.79
CA LYS A 49 -8.42 5.29 10.03
C LYS A 49 -9.87 5.63 10.32
N ILE A 50 -10.67 5.75 9.27
CA ILE A 50 -12.12 5.82 9.39
C ILE A 50 -12.61 4.39 9.19
N ASP A 51 -13.15 3.78 10.24
CA ASP A 51 -13.78 2.48 10.10
C ASP A 51 -15.04 2.65 9.25
N GLY A 52 -15.11 1.96 8.12
CA GLY A 52 -16.26 1.99 7.24
C GLY A 52 -17.37 1.23 7.93
N GLY A 53 -18.17 1.94 8.75
CA GLY A 53 -19.14 1.38 9.67
C GLY A 53 -19.79 0.09 9.18
N GLN A 54 -19.71 -0.94 10.03
CA GLN A 54 -20.34 -2.25 9.84
C GLN A 54 -21.86 -2.15 9.95
#